data_AF-A0A8B8DSH1-F1
#
_entry.id   AF-A0A8B8DSH1-F1
#
_cell.length_a   1.000
_cell.length_b   1.000
_cell.length_c   1.000
_cell.angle_alpha   90.00
_cell.angle_beta   90.00
_cell.angle_gamma   90.00
#
_symmetry.space_group_name_H-M   'P 1'
#
loop_
_entity.id
_entity.type
_entity.pdbx_description
1 polymer ?
#
loop_
_entity_poly.entity_id
_entity_poly.type
_entity_poly.pdbx_seq_one_letter_code
_entity_poly.pdbx_strand_id
1 'polypeptide(L)'
;MYMCYLLTYKPIAEGLGIENVSSSKQEKISENKPDPIDLETEREKVFKTFKEGNAVRTFILALDGDVDFKPDAVVRLLDRMLKNPDVGASCGRIIPKGSGPMVWYQKFEYAVSHWLQKATEHVFGCVLCSPGCFSLFRASALLNSNILKTYLKEPSTGLEYIQYDQGEDRLLSTLLLQKNFKLEYTAASDAYTYVPEGFFEFFNQRRRWAPSTLANIFEIIISASSVTNANKYISKLYLVYHMFLFASSLITPGTIFLMILGATKLAFPVIPTWLAFLINLTLVCIVIVGCMLADGKTQLRIAAVISAIYSLMMVVVLFGLIIDAISSGFCSVTTYFFLYVAGIFFLAAVLHPREFFNIFYGALYFLAVPTTSMLLLVYAL
;
A
#
# COMPACT_ATOMS: atom_id res chain seq x y z
N MET A 1 -10.82 9.78 3.36
CA MET A 1 -11.82 10.85 3.22
C MET A 1 -11.23 12.25 3.41
N TYR A 2 -10.00 12.42 3.94
CA TYR A 2 -9.53 13.71 4.47
C TYR A 2 -9.14 14.72 3.40
N MET A 3 -8.57 14.28 2.27
CA MET A 3 -8.16 15.20 1.21
C MET A 3 -9.35 15.66 0.36
N CYS A 4 -10.41 14.86 0.19
CA CYS A 4 -11.68 15.35 -0.34
C CYS A 4 -12.26 16.45 0.56
N TYR A 5 -12.29 16.25 1.88
CA TYR A 5 -12.76 17.26 2.82
C TYR A 5 -11.92 18.54 2.78
N LEU A 6 -10.59 18.40 2.65
CA LEU A 6 -9.69 19.53 2.46
C LEU A 6 -10.00 20.28 1.15
N LEU A 7 -10.19 19.57 0.04
CA LEU A 7 -10.44 20.17 -1.27
C LEU A 7 -11.85 20.76 -1.42
N THR A 8 -12.83 20.26 -0.68
CA THR A 8 -14.19 20.82 -0.61
C THR A 8 -14.39 21.83 0.52
N TYR A 9 -13.38 22.02 1.38
CA TYR A 9 -13.42 23.04 2.42
C TYR A 9 -13.59 24.42 1.78
N LYS A 10 -14.62 25.17 2.19
CA LYS A 10 -15.10 26.37 1.48
C LYS A 10 -13.99 27.36 1.04
N PRO A 11 -13.03 27.76 1.89
CA PRO A 11 -11.93 28.62 1.46
C PRO A 11 -11.04 28.00 0.37
N ILE A 12 -10.79 26.69 0.43
CA ILE A 12 -10.03 25.95 -0.58
C ILE A 12 -10.86 25.84 -1.85
N ALA A 13 -12.14 25.44 -1.77
CA ALA A 13 -13.04 25.36 -2.91
C ALA A 13 -13.16 26.72 -3.65
N GLU A 14 -13.31 27.82 -2.92
CA GLU A 14 -13.40 29.18 -3.47
C GLU A 14 -12.08 29.66 -4.10
N GLY A 15 -10.94 29.32 -3.49
CA GLY A 15 -9.59 29.57 -4.02
C GLY A 15 -9.25 28.70 -5.24
N LEU A 16 -9.81 27.49 -5.31
CA LEU A 16 -9.63 26.55 -6.41
C LEU A 16 -10.67 26.74 -7.54
N GLY A 17 -11.63 27.66 -7.39
CA GLY A 17 -12.67 27.92 -8.39
C GLY A 17 -13.72 26.81 -8.52
N ILE A 18 -13.91 26.01 -7.46
CA ILE A 18 -14.92 24.95 -7.39
C ILE A 18 -16.25 25.60 -7.00
N GLU A 19 -17.25 25.58 -7.90
CA GLU A 19 -18.61 25.99 -7.54
C GLU A 19 -19.23 24.98 -6.56
N ASN A 20 -19.81 25.50 -5.47
CA ASN A 20 -20.36 24.78 -4.31
C ASN A 20 -20.85 23.35 -4.59
N VAL A 21 -20.03 22.35 -4.26
CA VAL A 21 -20.48 20.98 -4.05
C VAL A 21 -20.95 20.88 -2.59
N SER A 22 -22.23 21.23 -2.39
CA SER A 22 -23.07 21.15 -1.20
C SER A 22 -22.53 20.43 0.06
N SER A 23 -22.30 21.20 1.12
CA SER A 23 -23.08 21.18 2.39
C SER A 23 -23.66 19.87 2.95
N SER A 24 -22.99 18.72 2.86
CA SER A 24 -23.52 17.45 3.44
C SER A 24 -22.65 16.75 4.50
N LYS A 25 -21.48 17.29 4.89
CA LYS A 25 -20.61 16.64 5.90
C LYS A 25 -20.10 17.54 7.04
N GLN A 26 -20.63 18.74 7.21
CA GLN A 26 -20.34 19.56 8.39
C GLN A 26 -21.39 19.32 9.48
N GLU A 27 -21.22 18.25 10.26
CA GLU A 27 -21.85 18.17 11.58
C GLU A 27 -20.82 17.90 12.69
N LYS A 28 -20.78 18.88 13.61
CA LYS A 28 -20.45 18.83 15.04
C LYS A 28 -19.03 18.44 15.44
N ILE A 29 -18.15 19.44 15.45
CA ILE A 29 -17.00 19.47 16.39
C ILE A 29 -17.38 20.40 17.54
N SER A 30 -17.36 19.86 18.76
CA SER A 30 -17.77 20.51 20.00
C SER A 30 -16.82 21.62 20.43
N GLU A 31 -17.42 22.71 20.92
CA GLU A 31 -16.76 23.89 21.48
C GLU A 31 -15.99 23.55 22.76
N ASN A 32 -14.65 23.70 22.74
CA ASN A 32 -13.93 24.42 23.80
C ASN A 32 -12.41 24.61 23.52
N LYS A 33 -11.99 25.89 23.56
CA LYS A 33 -10.63 26.50 23.63
C LYS A 33 -9.81 26.68 22.33
N PRO A 34 -8.88 27.66 22.29
CA PRO A 34 -8.83 29.03 22.84
C PRO A 34 -8.80 30.11 21.71
N ASP A 35 -8.67 31.39 22.06
CA ASP A 35 -8.93 32.60 21.24
C ASP A 35 -8.59 32.53 19.72
N PRO A 36 -9.55 32.91 18.84
CA PRO A 36 -9.41 32.90 17.39
C PRO A 36 -8.63 34.13 16.90
N ILE A 37 -7.31 34.15 17.09
CA ILE A 37 -6.46 35.05 16.32
C ILE A 37 -6.46 34.58 14.87
N ASP A 38 -7.13 35.36 14.00
CA ASP A 38 -6.95 35.54 12.55
C ASP A 38 -6.68 34.32 11.65
N LEU A 39 -6.93 33.10 12.14
CA LEU A 39 -6.70 31.86 11.40
C LEU A 39 -7.54 31.82 10.14
N GLU A 40 -8.78 32.31 10.19
CA GLU A 40 -9.70 32.33 9.06
C GLU A 40 -9.25 33.31 7.97
N THR A 41 -8.72 34.47 8.35
CA THR A 41 -8.25 35.49 7.41
C THR A 41 -6.86 35.17 6.84
N GLU A 42 -5.94 34.60 7.64
CA GLU A 42 -4.67 34.05 7.12
C GLU A 42 -4.93 32.84 6.19
N ARG A 43 -5.91 32.00 6.53
CA ARG A 43 -6.39 30.92 5.64
C ARG A 43 -6.92 31.52 4.34
N GLU A 44 -7.86 32.47 4.37
CA GLU A 44 -8.38 33.12 3.17
C GLU A 44 -7.29 33.76 2.30
N LYS A 45 -6.25 34.38 2.88
CA LYS A 45 -5.10 34.92 2.13
C LYS A 45 -4.29 33.82 1.42
N VAL A 46 -3.95 32.73 2.13
CA VAL A 46 -3.28 31.56 1.53
C VAL A 46 -4.13 30.99 0.39
N PHE A 47 -5.45 30.96 0.54
CA PHE A 47 -6.37 30.36 -0.43
C PHE A 47 -6.71 31.27 -1.63
N LYS A 48 -6.71 32.60 -1.46
CA LYS A 48 -6.80 33.57 -2.56
C LYS A 48 -5.57 33.53 -3.48
N THR A 49 -4.42 33.11 -2.95
CA THR A 49 -3.15 32.94 -3.69
C THR A 49 -3.22 31.83 -4.76
N PHE A 50 -4.21 30.93 -4.71
CA PHE A 50 -4.36 29.84 -5.69
C PHE A 50 -4.89 30.33 -7.06
N LYS A 51 -5.50 31.52 -7.15
CA LYS A 51 -6.19 31.99 -8.36
C LYS A 51 -5.32 32.58 -9.48
N GLU A 52 -4.02 32.81 -9.27
CA GLU A 52 -3.14 33.43 -10.27
C GLU A 52 -1.73 32.86 -10.21
N GLY A 53 -1.20 32.27 -11.29
CA GLY A 53 0.24 31.97 -11.55
C GLY A 53 1.08 31.17 -10.53
N ASN A 54 0.67 31.14 -9.26
CA ASN A 54 1.36 30.66 -8.08
C ASN A 54 1.00 29.21 -7.77
N ALA A 55 -0.10 28.66 -8.30
CA ALA A 55 -0.48 27.27 -8.08
C ALA A 55 0.61 26.26 -8.51
N VAL A 56 1.49 26.64 -9.44
CA VAL A 56 2.65 25.81 -9.84
C VAL A 56 3.72 25.76 -8.73
N ARG A 57 3.83 26.81 -7.90
CA ARG A 57 4.76 26.92 -6.76
C ARG A 57 4.09 26.76 -5.40
N THR A 58 2.80 26.44 -5.38
CA THR A 58 2.05 26.10 -4.17
C THR A 58 1.97 24.59 -4.02
N PHE A 59 2.25 24.13 -2.79
CA PHE A 59 2.27 22.71 -2.47
C PHE A 59 1.39 22.42 -1.26
N ILE A 60 0.70 21.28 -1.30
CA ILE A 60 -0.21 20.81 -0.26
C ILE A 60 0.39 19.55 0.34
N LEU A 61 0.69 19.58 1.64
CA LEU A 61 1.19 18.42 2.37
C LEU A 61 0.00 17.62 2.92
N ALA A 62 -0.14 16.37 2.47
CA ALA A 62 -1.03 15.40 3.08
C ALA A 62 -0.28 14.66 4.20
N LEU A 63 -0.93 14.58 5.37
CA LEU A 63 -0.37 14.02 6.60
C LEU A 63 -1.48 13.30 7.39
N ASP A 64 -1.20 12.08 7.83
CA ASP A 64 -2.08 11.38 8.79
C ASP A 64 -1.83 11.87 10.23
N GLY A 65 -2.85 11.82 11.07
CA GLY A 65 -2.80 12.38 12.44
C GLY A 65 -1.82 11.72 13.39
N ASP A 66 -1.33 10.51 13.06
CA ASP A 66 -0.38 9.72 13.83
C ASP A 66 1.05 9.75 13.24
N VAL A 67 1.31 10.65 12.28
CA VAL A 67 2.60 10.70 11.57
C VAL A 67 3.54 11.74 12.17
N ASP A 68 4.70 11.26 12.64
CA ASP A 68 5.82 12.09 13.02
C ASP A 68 6.79 12.27 11.85
N PHE A 69 7.29 13.48 11.63
CA PHE A 69 8.35 13.73 10.66
C PHE A 69 9.23 14.89 11.12
N LYS A 70 10.43 14.99 10.54
CA LYS A 70 11.32 16.13 10.77
C LYS A 70 11.17 17.17 9.67
N PRO A 71 11.37 18.47 9.93
CA PRO A 71 11.21 19.51 8.90
C PRO A 71 12.04 19.29 7.62
N ASP A 72 13.25 18.71 7.75
CA ASP A 72 14.11 18.37 6.62
C ASP A 72 13.49 17.32 5.69
N ALA A 73 12.60 16.45 6.19
CA ALA A 73 11.88 15.49 5.36
C ALA A 73 10.98 16.22 4.34
N VAL A 74 10.23 17.25 4.78
CA VAL A 74 9.37 18.04 3.89
C VAL A 74 10.19 18.84 2.88
N VAL A 75 11.32 19.43 3.33
CA VAL A 75 12.25 20.14 2.44
C VAL A 75 12.75 19.22 1.32
N ARG A 76 13.08 17.97 1.62
CA ARG A 76 13.50 16.99 0.60
C ARG A 76 12.39 16.68 -0.42
N LEU A 77 11.13 16.59 0.01
CA LEU A 77 10.00 16.43 -0.92
C LEU A 77 9.84 17.67 -1.80
N LEU A 78 9.89 18.86 -1.18
CA LEU A 78 9.81 20.13 -1.88
C LEU A 78 10.92 20.28 -2.93
N ASP A 79 12.16 19.93 -2.60
CA ASP A 79 13.29 19.95 -3.53
C ASP A 79 13.04 19.10 -4.78
N ARG A 80 12.42 17.92 -4.63
CA ARG A 80 12.04 17.07 -5.77
C ARG A 80 10.99 17.75 -6.63
N MET A 81 9.97 18.34 -6.00
CA MET A 81 8.90 19.06 -6.68
C MET A 81 9.43 20.31 -7.40
N LEU A 82 10.39 21.04 -6.82
CA LEU A 82 10.95 22.24 -7.44
C LEU A 82 11.87 21.92 -8.63
N LYS A 83 12.59 20.79 -8.58
CA LYS A 83 13.50 20.36 -9.66
C LYS A 83 12.80 19.97 -10.95
N ASN A 84 11.59 19.42 -10.86
CA ASN A 84 10.84 19.00 -12.04
C ASN A 84 9.38 19.51 -11.96
N PRO A 85 8.97 20.44 -12.84
CA PRO A 85 7.62 21.02 -12.81
C PRO A 85 6.53 20.00 -13.12
N ASP A 86 6.86 18.90 -13.80
CA ASP A 86 5.90 17.84 -14.15
C ASP A 86 5.62 16.90 -12.97
N VAL A 87 6.34 17.03 -11.85
CA VAL A 87 6.05 16.25 -10.63
C VAL A 87 4.78 16.80 -10.00
N GLY A 88 3.73 15.98 -10.04
CA GLY A 88 2.42 16.27 -9.44
C GLY A 88 2.36 15.89 -7.96
N ALA A 89 3.13 14.88 -7.55
CA ALA A 89 3.30 14.53 -6.15
C ALA A 89 4.67 13.92 -5.84
N SER A 90 5.16 14.13 -4.62
CA SER A 90 6.32 13.43 -4.07
C SER A 90 6.01 12.87 -2.70
N CYS A 91 6.32 11.60 -2.49
CA CYS A 91 6.11 10.91 -1.22
C CYS A 91 7.42 10.54 -0.53
N GLY A 92 7.39 10.51 0.80
CA GLY A 92 8.52 10.08 1.61
C GLY A 92 8.52 8.57 1.87
N ARG A 93 9.60 8.10 2.49
CA ARG A 93 9.71 6.76 3.08
C ARG A 93 8.99 6.73 4.42
N ILE A 94 8.13 5.72 4.57
CA ILE A 94 7.34 5.52 5.77
C ILE A 94 8.00 4.46 6.65
N ILE A 95 8.27 4.81 7.91
CA ILE A 95 8.94 3.95 8.87
C ILE A 95 7.94 3.52 9.96
N PRO A 96 7.61 2.22 10.06
CA PRO A 96 6.68 1.72 11.06
C PRO A 96 7.18 1.91 12.50
N LYS A 97 6.32 2.50 13.35
CA LYS A 97 6.44 2.59 14.81
C LYS A 97 5.39 1.72 15.51
N GLY A 98 5.65 1.43 16.79
CA GLY A 98 4.83 0.56 17.63
C GLY A 98 5.64 -0.58 18.25
N SER A 99 4.94 -1.49 18.92
CA SER A 99 5.50 -2.61 19.66
C SER A 99 4.86 -3.96 19.27
N GLY A 100 5.62 -5.04 19.48
CA GLY A 100 5.13 -6.40 19.32
C GLY A 100 5.33 -7.03 17.93
N PRO A 101 4.99 -8.32 17.78
CA PRO A 101 5.30 -9.10 16.57
C PRO A 101 4.64 -8.56 15.30
N MET A 102 3.41 -8.04 15.38
CA MET A 102 2.74 -7.49 14.19
C MET A 102 3.47 -6.27 13.63
N VAL A 103 4.08 -5.46 14.50
CA VAL A 103 4.92 -4.33 14.08
C VAL A 103 6.22 -4.82 13.46
N TRP A 104 6.82 -5.89 13.98
CA TRP A 104 8.00 -6.52 13.37
C TRP A 104 7.74 -7.02 11.95
N TYR A 105 6.62 -7.72 11.75
CA TYR A 105 6.17 -8.14 10.42
C TYR A 105 6.12 -6.93 9.47
N GLN A 106 5.45 -5.85 9.89
CA GLN A 106 5.26 -4.65 9.07
C GLN A 106 6.56 -3.88 8.84
N LYS A 107 7.51 -3.88 9.79
CA LYS A 107 8.85 -3.31 9.58
C LYS A 107 9.57 -3.98 8.43
N PHE A 108 9.54 -5.31 8.36
CA PHE A 108 10.14 -6.04 7.23
C PHE A 108 9.36 -5.83 5.94
N GLU A 109 8.03 -5.91 5.99
CA GLU A 109 7.18 -5.70 4.82
C GLU A 109 7.39 -4.33 4.17
N TYR A 110 7.38 -3.26 4.97
CA TYR A 110 7.60 -1.90 4.49
C TYR A 110 9.00 -1.76 3.93
N ALA A 111 10.00 -2.31 4.62
CA ALA A 111 11.39 -2.28 4.16
C ALA A 111 11.53 -2.94 2.78
N VAL A 112 11.01 -4.15 2.59
CA VAL A 112 11.00 -4.85 1.30
C VAL A 112 10.29 -4.04 0.21
N SER A 113 9.13 -3.45 0.54
CA SER A 113 8.40 -2.61 -0.41
C SER A 113 9.22 -1.38 -0.82
N HIS A 114 9.91 -0.73 0.10
CA HIS A 114 10.77 0.42 -0.22
C HIS A 114 12.03 0.02 -1.00
N TRP A 115 12.73 -1.03 -0.57
CA TRP A 115 14.00 -1.47 -1.15
C TRP A 115 13.85 -2.00 -2.57
N LEU A 116 12.75 -2.71 -2.84
CA LEU A 116 12.56 -3.42 -4.11
C LEU A 116 11.48 -2.77 -4.95
N GLN A 117 10.24 -2.69 -4.44
CA GLN A 117 9.10 -2.28 -5.25
C GLN A 117 9.14 -0.78 -5.59
N LYS A 118 9.17 0.10 -4.59
CA LYS A 118 9.21 1.56 -4.81
C LYS A 118 10.45 1.99 -5.56
N ALA A 119 11.60 1.37 -5.27
CA ALA A 119 12.83 1.60 -6.01
C ALA A 119 12.69 1.21 -7.50
N THR A 120 12.12 0.03 -7.80
CA THR A 120 11.87 -0.42 -9.17
C THR A 120 10.89 0.49 -9.91
N GLU A 121 9.76 0.83 -9.28
CA GLU A 121 8.78 1.76 -9.83
C GLU A 121 9.43 3.12 -10.16
N HIS A 122 10.24 3.66 -9.23
CA HIS A 122 10.95 4.92 -9.45
C HIS A 122 11.95 4.85 -10.61
N VAL A 123 12.67 3.73 -10.77
CA VAL A 123 13.57 3.49 -11.91
C VAL A 123 12.79 3.43 -13.23
N PHE A 124 11.59 2.83 -13.23
CA PHE A 124 10.72 2.80 -14.41
C PHE A 124 9.99 4.13 -14.69
N GLY A 125 10.19 5.13 -13.85
CA GLY A 125 9.87 6.53 -14.13
C GLY A 125 8.90 7.16 -13.13
N CYS A 126 7.97 6.38 -12.57
CA CYS A 126 6.92 6.87 -11.67
C CYS A 126 6.65 5.84 -10.58
N VAL A 127 6.36 6.29 -9.36
CA VAL A 127 5.71 5.39 -8.39
C VAL A 127 4.21 5.31 -8.65
N LEU A 128 3.63 4.14 -8.41
CA LEU A 128 2.20 3.91 -8.69
C LEU A 128 1.30 4.68 -7.71
N CYS A 129 1.78 4.87 -6.48
CA CYS A 129 1.00 5.47 -5.40
C CYS A 129 1.87 6.40 -4.54
N SER A 130 1.35 7.59 -4.27
CA SER A 130 1.80 8.49 -3.20
C SER A 130 0.90 8.28 -1.97
N PRO A 131 1.38 7.65 -0.89
CA PRO A 131 0.56 7.34 0.28
C PRO A 131 0.00 8.60 0.95
N GLY A 132 -1.23 8.53 1.45
CA GLY A 132 -1.90 9.66 2.11
C GLY A 132 -1.20 10.17 3.37
N CYS A 133 -0.42 9.31 4.05
CA CYS A 133 0.16 9.60 5.35
C CYS A 133 1.32 10.61 5.34
N PHE A 134 2.08 10.71 4.23
CA PHE A 134 3.16 11.69 4.10
C PHE A 134 3.54 11.91 2.62
N SER A 135 2.79 12.78 1.95
CA SER A 135 3.00 13.13 0.54
C SER A 135 2.75 14.61 0.28
N LEU A 136 3.58 15.20 -0.56
CA LEU A 136 3.46 16.59 -1.00
C LEU A 136 2.89 16.64 -2.42
N PHE A 137 1.78 17.35 -2.61
CA PHE A 137 1.08 17.49 -3.88
C PHE A 137 1.22 18.91 -4.44
N ARG A 138 1.38 19.04 -5.75
CA ARG A 138 1.38 20.36 -6.40
C ARG A 138 -0.05 20.84 -6.58
N ALA A 139 -0.34 22.07 -6.15
CA ALA A 139 -1.69 22.63 -6.25
C ALA A 139 -2.19 22.66 -7.70
N SER A 140 -1.34 23.06 -8.66
CA SER A 140 -1.71 23.06 -10.08
C SER A 140 -2.08 21.68 -10.63
N ALA A 141 -1.56 20.60 -10.05
CA ALA A 141 -1.91 19.24 -10.44
C ALA A 141 -3.31 18.86 -9.91
N LEU A 142 -3.60 19.19 -8.65
CA LEU A 142 -4.92 18.97 -8.05
C LEU A 142 -6.02 19.82 -8.70
N LEU A 143 -5.66 21.02 -9.19
CA LEU A 143 -6.54 21.94 -9.91
C LEU A 143 -6.95 21.50 -11.31
N ASN A 144 -6.40 20.39 -11.81
CA ASN A 144 -6.84 19.86 -13.08
C ASN A 144 -8.33 19.48 -12.99
N SER A 145 -9.17 20.14 -13.81
CA SER A 145 -10.62 20.02 -13.74
C SER A 145 -11.14 18.58 -13.86
N ASN A 146 -10.46 17.73 -14.62
CA ASN A 146 -10.84 16.32 -14.74
C ASN A 146 -10.48 15.52 -13.49
N ILE A 147 -9.30 15.75 -12.90
CA ILE A 147 -8.86 15.09 -11.66
C ILE A 147 -9.83 15.46 -10.54
N LEU A 148 -10.07 16.76 -10.36
CA LEU A 148 -10.89 17.26 -9.28
C LEU A 148 -12.34 16.78 -9.37
N LYS A 149 -12.95 16.79 -10.57
CA LYS A 149 -14.30 16.26 -10.79
C LYS A 149 -14.42 14.78 -10.45
N THR A 150 -13.45 13.95 -10.87
CA THR A 150 -13.50 12.51 -10.59
C THR A 150 -13.18 12.21 -9.12
N TYR A 151 -12.22 12.92 -8.53
CA TYR A 151 -11.82 12.72 -7.13
C TYR A 151 -12.93 13.11 -6.14
N LEU A 152 -13.74 14.12 -6.48
CA LEU A 152 -14.87 14.57 -5.66
C LEU A 152 -16.18 13.83 -5.95
N LYS A 153 -16.19 12.92 -6.93
CA LYS A 153 -17.39 12.15 -7.29
C LYS A 153 -17.72 11.14 -6.19
N GLU A 154 -18.99 11.09 -5.78
CA GLU A 154 -19.45 10.03 -4.89
C GLU A 154 -19.50 8.67 -5.61
N PRO A 155 -19.07 7.58 -4.95
CA PRO A 155 -19.05 6.26 -5.58
C PRO A 155 -20.48 5.75 -5.82
N SER A 156 -20.75 5.29 -7.04
CA SER A 156 -22.04 4.70 -7.41
C SER A 156 -21.97 3.20 -7.73
N THR A 157 -20.77 2.65 -7.90
CA THR A 157 -20.55 1.21 -8.16
C THR A 157 -19.64 0.59 -7.11
N GLY A 158 -19.62 -0.76 -7.01
CA GLY A 158 -18.74 -1.46 -6.08
C GLY A 158 -17.25 -1.22 -6.34
N LEU A 159 -16.85 -1.12 -7.60
CA LEU A 159 -15.45 -0.79 -7.96
C LEU A 159 -15.10 0.64 -7.55
N GLU A 160 -16.00 1.59 -7.78
CA GLU A 160 -15.83 2.97 -7.34
C GLU A 160 -15.77 3.07 -5.82
N TYR A 161 -16.54 2.27 -5.07
CA TYR A 161 -16.43 2.22 -3.62
C TYR A 161 -15.04 1.78 -3.14
N ILE A 162 -14.48 0.73 -3.74
CA ILE A 162 -13.12 0.25 -3.45
C ILE A 162 -12.07 1.31 -3.77
N GLN A 163 -12.21 2.03 -4.89
CA GLN A 163 -11.23 3.01 -5.32
C GLN A 163 -11.37 4.35 -4.58
N TYR A 164 -12.59 4.86 -4.41
CA TYR A 164 -12.86 6.23 -3.99
C TYR A 164 -12.92 6.36 -2.47
N ASP A 165 -13.48 5.36 -1.78
CA ASP A 165 -13.61 5.38 -0.31
C ASP A 165 -12.44 4.65 0.37
N GLN A 166 -12.09 3.45 -0.10
CA GLN A 166 -11.08 2.62 0.55
C GLN A 166 -9.63 2.93 0.13
N GLY A 167 -9.44 3.55 -1.03
CA GLY A 167 -8.13 3.75 -1.67
C GLY A 167 -7.93 5.13 -2.26
N GLU A 168 -8.40 6.18 -1.59
CA GLU A 168 -8.41 7.56 -2.14
C GLU A 168 -7.01 8.07 -2.57
N ASP A 169 -5.95 7.67 -1.88
CA ASP A 169 -4.57 8.05 -2.18
C ASP A 169 -4.09 7.44 -3.50
N ARG A 170 -4.46 6.18 -3.74
CA ARG A 170 -4.25 5.44 -4.99
C ARG A 170 -5.10 6.02 -6.10
N LEU A 171 -6.37 6.34 -5.85
CA LEU A 171 -7.24 6.99 -6.84
C LEU A 171 -6.60 8.30 -7.31
N LEU A 172 -6.22 9.19 -6.39
CA LEU A 172 -5.60 10.45 -6.79
C LEU A 172 -4.30 10.22 -7.56
N SER A 173 -3.46 9.27 -7.11
CA SER A 173 -2.23 8.90 -7.80
C SER A 173 -2.51 8.45 -9.24
N THR A 174 -3.52 7.61 -9.46
CA THR A 174 -3.91 7.17 -10.82
C THR A 174 -4.42 8.31 -11.67
N LEU A 175 -5.24 9.21 -11.12
CA LEU A 175 -5.73 10.37 -11.86
C LEU A 175 -4.57 11.30 -12.27
N LEU A 176 -3.57 11.48 -11.41
CA LEU A 176 -2.36 12.24 -11.73
C LEU A 176 -1.55 11.55 -12.85
N LEU A 177 -1.34 10.24 -12.75
CA LEU A 177 -0.65 9.45 -13.78
C LEU A 177 -1.38 9.53 -15.14
N GLN A 178 -2.72 9.49 -15.14
CA GLN A 178 -3.55 9.64 -16.34
C GLN A 178 -3.49 11.05 -16.95
N LYS A 179 -3.02 12.06 -16.22
CA LYS A 179 -2.94 13.47 -16.66
C LYS A 179 -1.51 13.98 -16.80
N ASN A 180 -0.58 13.12 -17.22
CA ASN A 180 0.82 13.47 -17.53
C ASN A 180 1.62 14.00 -16.34
N PHE A 181 1.21 13.70 -15.10
CA PHE A 181 2.03 14.03 -13.93
C PHE A 181 2.96 12.88 -13.58
N LYS A 182 4.15 13.24 -13.13
CA LYS A 182 5.11 12.32 -12.52
C LYS A 182 4.83 12.21 -11.02
N LEU A 183 4.88 10.99 -10.51
CA LEU A 183 4.88 10.73 -9.07
C LEU A 183 6.25 10.24 -8.65
N GLU A 184 6.86 10.89 -7.65
CA GLU A 184 8.21 10.57 -7.21
C GLU A 184 8.26 10.06 -5.78
N TYR A 185 9.11 9.05 -5.55
CA TYR A 185 9.44 8.56 -4.23
C TYR A 185 10.80 9.11 -3.79
N THR A 186 10.85 9.69 -2.59
CA THR A 186 12.04 10.30 -2.02
C THR A 186 12.52 9.47 -0.83
N ALA A 187 13.38 8.48 -1.09
CA ALA A 187 13.91 7.56 -0.06
C ALA A 187 14.65 8.27 1.09
N ALA A 188 15.15 9.49 0.88
CA ALA A 188 15.82 10.29 1.90
C ALA A 188 14.85 11.09 2.81
N SER A 189 13.55 11.11 2.49
CA SER A 189 12.54 11.85 3.22
C SER A 189 11.78 10.90 4.14
N ASP A 190 12.17 10.84 5.42
CA ASP A 190 11.62 9.88 6.38
C ASP A 190 10.45 10.46 7.18
N ALA A 191 9.38 9.69 7.27
CA ALA A 191 8.26 9.90 8.19
C ALA A 191 7.94 8.61 8.95
N TYR A 192 7.36 8.74 10.13
CA TYR A 192 7.11 7.64 11.06
C TYR A 192 5.63 7.58 11.40
N THR A 193 5.02 6.40 11.32
CA THR A 193 3.57 6.19 11.58
C THR A 193 3.39 5.02 12.53
N TYR A 194 2.33 5.05 13.34
CA TYR A 194 1.96 3.91 14.16
C TYR A 194 1.22 2.90 13.31
N VAL A 195 1.78 1.69 13.21
CA VAL A 195 1.14 0.60 12.48
C VAL A 195 0.35 -0.30 13.43
N PRO A 196 -0.63 -1.05 12.93
CA PRO A 196 -1.42 -1.97 13.74
C PRO A 196 -0.55 -2.90 14.61
N GLU A 197 -0.78 -2.91 15.92
CA GLU A 197 -0.05 -3.78 16.85
C GLU A 197 -0.73 -5.15 17.01
N GLY A 198 -2.04 -5.21 16.75
CA GLY A 198 -2.87 -6.40 16.87
C GLY A 198 -3.23 -7.04 15.53
N PHE A 199 -3.48 -8.35 15.54
CA PHE A 199 -3.92 -9.11 14.36
C PHE A 199 -5.22 -8.58 13.75
N PHE A 200 -6.23 -8.28 14.57
CA PHE A 200 -7.54 -7.82 14.06
C PHE A 200 -7.45 -6.44 13.41
N GLU A 201 -6.68 -5.54 13.99
CA GLU A 201 -6.46 -4.21 13.43
C GLU A 201 -5.70 -4.29 12.10
N PHE A 202 -4.65 -5.11 12.06
CA PHE A 202 -3.91 -5.40 10.83
C PHE A 202 -4.83 -5.95 9.74
N PHE A 203 -5.63 -6.98 10.03
CA PHE A 203 -6.56 -7.55 9.05
C PHE A 203 -7.57 -6.53 8.54
N ASN A 204 -8.15 -5.71 9.43
CA ASN A 204 -9.11 -4.67 9.03
C ASN A 204 -8.48 -3.57 8.17
N GLN A 205 -7.22 -3.19 8.43
CA GLN A 205 -6.49 -2.27 7.56
C GLN A 205 -6.33 -2.86 6.16
N ARG A 206 -5.93 -4.13 6.09
CA ARG A 206 -5.62 -4.80 4.82
C ARG A 206 -6.85 -5.15 3.98
N ARG A 207 -8.00 -5.33 4.62
CA ARG A 207 -9.30 -5.43 3.93
C ARG A 207 -9.57 -4.24 3.01
N ARG A 208 -9.04 -3.05 3.33
CA ARG A 208 -9.16 -1.86 2.47
C ARG A 208 -8.02 -1.74 1.46
N TRP A 209 -6.79 -2.05 1.89
CA TRP A 209 -5.59 -1.82 1.08
C TRP A 209 -5.41 -2.83 -0.06
N ALA A 210 -5.75 -4.11 0.15
CA ALA A 210 -5.52 -5.13 -0.87
C ALA A 210 -6.44 -4.92 -2.10
N PRO A 211 -7.76 -4.76 -1.93
CA PRO A 211 -8.67 -4.56 -3.06
C PRO A 211 -8.39 -3.25 -3.79
N SER A 212 -8.11 -2.16 -3.07
CA SER A 212 -7.79 -0.87 -3.69
C SER A 212 -6.48 -0.91 -4.50
N THR A 213 -5.47 -1.65 -4.04
CA THR A 213 -4.23 -1.84 -4.80
C THR A 213 -4.49 -2.61 -6.10
N LEU A 214 -5.25 -3.71 -6.05
CA LEU A 214 -5.59 -4.49 -7.25
C LEU A 214 -6.42 -3.67 -8.24
N ALA A 215 -7.44 -2.95 -7.76
CA ALA A 215 -8.28 -2.08 -8.58
C ALA A 215 -7.48 -0.96 -9.25
N ASN A 216 -6.47 -0.42 -8.55
CA ASN A 216 -5.62 0.64 -9.07
C ASN A 216 -4.68 0.16 -10.19
N ILE A 217 -4.01 -0.97 -9.97
CA ILE A 217 -3.15 -1.59 -10.98
C ILE A 217 -3.99 -1.95 -12.22
N PHE A 218 -5.18 -2.53 -12.01
CA PHE A 218 -6.09 -2.88 -13.07
C PHE A 218 -6.53 -1.68 -13.91
N GLU A 219 -6.85 -0.55 -13.27
CA GLU A 219 -7.21 0.69 -13.95
C GLU A 219 -6.07 1.21 -14.86
N ILE A 220 -4.83 1.20 -14.37
CA ILE A 220 -3.65 1.58 -15.18
C ILE A 220 -3.45 0.63 -16.37
N ILE A 221 -3.70 -0.67 -16.19
CA ILE A 221 -3.59 -1.67 -17.27
C ILE A 221 -4.67 -1.48 -18.33
N ILE A 222 -5.93 -1.28 -17.95
CA ILE A 222 -7.03 -1.04 -18.91
C ILE A 222 -6.81 0.28 -19.64
N SER A 223 -6.38 1.32 -18.92
CA SER A 223 -6.11 2.63 -19.50
C SER A 223 -4.72 2.74 -20.14
N ALA A 224 -3.99 1.63 -20.30
CA ALA A 224 -2.60 1.58 -20.78
C ALA A 224 -2.32 2.43 -22.03
N SER A 225 -3.18 2.31 -23.06
CA SER A 225 -3.02 3.08 -24.31
C SER A 225 -3.20 4.59 -24.07
N SER A 226 -4.21 4.98 -23.29
CA SER A 226 -4.45 6.38 -22.95
C SER A 226 -3.32 6.94 -22.10
N VAL A 227 -2.91 6.20 -21.07
CA VAL A 227 -1.88 6.61 -20.11
C VAL A 227 -0.51 6.75 -20.76
N THR A 228 -0.09 5.81 -21.61
CA THR A 228 1.22 5.89 -22.29
C THR A 228 1.28 6.99 -23.35
N ASN A 229 0.16 7.27 -24.02
CA ASN A 229 0.08 8.38 -24.96
C ASN A 229 0.03 9.74 -24.25
N ALA A 230 -0.60 9.81 -23.08
CA ALA A 230 -0.74 11.04 -22.31
C ALA A 230 0.48 11.36 -21.44
N ASN A 231 1.10 10.34 -20.83
CA ASN A 231 2.14 10.50 -19.82
C ASN A 231 3.52 10.03 -20.32
N LYS A 232 4.41 10.99 -20.58
CA LYS A 232 5.77 10.71 -21.09
C LYS A 232 6.66 9.92 -20.11
N TYR A 233 6.32 9.88 -18.82
CA TYR A 233 7.06 9.15 -17.80
C TYR A 233 6.64 7.68 -17.69
N ILE A 234 5.53 7.29 -18.31
CA ILE A 234 5.02 5.92 -18.26
C ILE A 234 5.42 5.19 -19.53
N SER A 235 6.42 4.32 -19.38
CA SER A 235 6.92 3.51 -20.48
C SER A 235 6.11 2.23 -20.69
N LYS A 236 6.27 1.58 -21.85
CA LYS A 236 5.73 0.22 -22.07
C LYS A 236 6.28 -0.79 -21.06
N LEU A 237 7.54 -0.65 -20.65
CA LEU A 237 8.17 -1.51 -19.65
C LEU A 237 7.50 -1.35 -18.27
N TYR A 238 7.16 -0.11 -17.89
CA TYR A 238 6.38 0.16 -16.69
C TYR A 238 5.04 -0.59 -16.70
N LEU A 239 4.33 -0.58 -17.83
CA LEU A 239 3.08 -1.32 -17.97
C LEU A 239 3.28 -2.84 -17.90
N VAL A 240 4.32 -3.38 -18.54
CA VAL A 240 4.65 -4.82 -18.46
C VAL A 240 4.94 -5.24 -17.03
N TYR A 241 5.68 -4.41 -16.28
CA TYR A 241 5.92 -4.64 -14.86
C TYR A 241 4.62 -4.68 -14.06
N HIS A 242 3.71 -3.72 -14.26
CA HIS A 242 2.42 -3.69 -13.56
C HIS A 242 1.49 -4.84 -13.97
N MET A 243 1.49 -5.25 -15.25
CA MET A 243 0.78 -6.45 -15.69
C MET A 243 1.33 -7.71 -15.01
N PHE A 244 2.66 -7.82 -14.87
CA PHE A 244 3.28 -8.93 -14.14
C PHE A 244 2.91 -8.91 -12.65
N LEU A 245 2.94 -7.74 -11.99
CA LEU A 245 2.50 -7.61 -10.59
C LEU A 245 1.02 -8.01 -10.42
N PHE A 246 0.15 -7.58 -11.33
CA PHE A 246 -1.26 -7.93 -11.31
C PHE A 246 -1.47 -9.44 -11.47
N ALA A 247 -0.88 -10.03 -12.52
CA ALA A 247 -0.97 -11.46 -12.78
C ALA A 247 -0.38 -12.29 -11.62
N SER A 248 0.77 -11.87 -11.09
CA SER A 248 1.40 -12.50 -9.92
C SER A 248 0.48 -12.46 -8.72
N SER A 249 -0.18 -11.33 -8.44
CA SER A 249 -1.12 -11.20 -7.32
C SER A 249 -2.32 -12.14 -7.44
N LEU A 250 -2.83 -12.38 -8.66
CA LEU A 250 -3.93 -13.32 -8.90
C LEU A 250 -3.51 -14.79 -8.74
N ILE A 251 -2.29 -15.14 -9.15
CA ILE A 251 -1.77 -16.51 -9.11
C ILE A 251 -1.21 -16.87 -7.72
N THR A 252 -0.85 -15.87 -6.92
CA THR A 252 -0.18 -16.04 -5.61
C THR A 252 -0.98 -16.95 -4.66
N PRO A 253 -2.29 -16.77 -4.41
CA PRO A 253 -3.05 -17.67 -3.52
C PRO A 253 -2.95 -19.14 -3.92
N GLY A 254 -3.08 -19.44 -5.21
CA GLY A 254 -2.96 -20.80 -5.73
C GLY A 254 -1.54 -21.36 -5.61
N THR A 255 -0.53 -20.51 -5.84
CA THR A 255 0.88 -20.89 -5.68
C THR A 255 1.20 -21.23 -4.23
N ILE A 256 0.73 -20.40 -3.29
CA ILE A 256 0.93 -20.63 -1.86
C ILE A 256 0.16 -21.88 -1.39
N PHE A 257 -1.04 -22.12 -1.93
CA PHE A 257 -1.78 -23.35 -1.68
C PHE A 257 -0.97 -24.59 -2.10
N LEU A 258 -0.38 -24.58 -3.30
CA LEU A 258 0.46 -25.68 -3.79
C LEU A 258 1.80 -25.79 -3.03
N MET A 259 2.38 -24.66 -2.64
CA MET A 259 3.58 -24.62 -1.81
C MET A 259 3.34 -25.32 -0.47
N ILE A 260 2.22 -25.00 0.21
CA ILE A 260 1.83 -25.65 1.46
C ILE A 260 1.63 -27.15 1.25
N LEU A 261 0.99 -27.57 0.15
CA LEU A 261 0.80 -28.98 -0.18
C LEU A 261 2.15 -29.71 -0.31
N GLY A 262 3.07 -29.17 -1.13
CA GLY A 262 4.40 -29.74 -1.34
C GLY A 262 5.22 -29.77 -0.05
N ALA A 263 5.16 -28.70 0.73
CA ALA A 263 5.90 -28.59 1.97
C ALA A 263 5.37 -29.52 3.08
N THR A 264 4.05 -29.72 3.15
CA THR A 264 3.44 -30.72 4.03
C THR A 264 3.88 -32.12 3.66
N LYS A 265 3.97 -32.43 2.35
CA LYS A 265 4.44 -33.74 1.87
C LYS A 265 5.92 -33.98 2.19
N LEU A 266 6.74 -32.93 2.11
CA LEU A 266 8.15 -32.99 2.49
C LEU A 266 8.33 -33.21 4.00
N ALA A 267 7.59 -32.46 4.82
CA ALA A 267 7.67 -32.53 6.27
C ALA A 267 7.07 -33.82 6.85
N PHE A 268 5.98 -34.32 6.25
CA PHE A 268 5.26 -35.51 6.69
C PHE A 268 5.09 -36.52 5.54
N PRO A 269 6.15 -37.26 5.17
CA PRO A 269 6.10 -38.21 4.06
C PRO A 269 5.03 -39.29 4.19
N VAL A 270 4.61 -39.60 5.42
CA VAL A 270 3.55 -40.57 5.75
C VAL A 270 2.17 -40.12 5.25
N ILE A 271 1.92 -38.81 5.16
CA ILE A 271 0.64 -38.27 4.70
C ILE A 271 0.60 -38.41 3.16
N PRO A 272 -0.41 -39.09 2.58
CA PRO A 272 -0.55 -39.17 1.14
C PRO A 272 -0.97 -37.81 0.57
N THR A 273 -0.53 -37.50 -0.66
CA THR A 273 -0.70 -36.16 -1.27
C THR A 273 -2.17 -35.73 -1.34
N TRP A 274 -3.09 -36.65 -1.64
CA TRP A 274 -4.52 -36.34 -1.70
C TRP A 274 -5.08 -35.93 -0.34
N LEU A 275 -4.60 -36.54 0.76
CA LEU A 275 -5.05 -36.18 2.11
C LEU A 275 -4.49 -34.82 2.53
N ALA A 276 -3.22 -34.54 2.23
CA ALA A 276 -2.63 -33.22 2.47
C ALA A 276 -3.38 -32.12 1.68
N PHE A 277 -3.78 -32.43 0.44
CA PHE A 277 -4.60 -31.53 -0.37
C PHE A 277 -5.96 -31.27 0.28
N LEU A 278 -6.66 -32.33 0.72
CA LEU A 278 -7.95 -32.19 1.39
C LEU A 278 -7.85 -31.38 2.69
N ILE A 279 -6.84 -31.62 3.52
CA ILE A 279 -6.62 -30.86 4.76
C ILE A 279 -6.47 -29.36 4.44
N ASN A 280 -5.59 -29.03 3.49
CA ASN A 280 -5.35 -27.64 3.11
C ASN A 280 -6.61 -26.99 2.51
N LEU A 281 -7.31 -27.72 1.62
CA LEU A 281 -8.56 -27.28 1.01
C LEU A 281 -9.63 -27.01 2.08
N THR A 282 -9.79 -27.91 3.06
CA THR A 282 -10.75 -27.72 4.15
C THR A 282 -10.48 -26.44 4.93
N LEU A 283 -9.21 -26.16 5.29
CA LEU A 283 -8.87 -24.92 6.00
C LEU A 283 -9.23 -23.66 5.18
N VAL A 284 -8.95 -23.66 3.88
CA VAL A 284 -9.30 -22.54 3.00
C VAL A 284 -10.83 -22.41 2.84
N CYS A 285 -11.54 -23.51 2.63
CA CYS A 285 -13.00 -23.51 2.53
C CYS A 285 -13.68 -22.99 3.80
N ILE A 286 -13.16 -23.31 4.99
CA ILE A 286 -13.66 -22.76 6.26
C ILE A 286 -13.54 -21.23 6.26
N VAL A 287 -12.43 -20.68 5.79
CA VAL A 287 -12.24 -19.22 5.71
C VAL A 287 -13.19 -18.61 4.68
N ILE A 288 -13.33 -19.20 3.48
CA ILE A 288 -14.25 -18.71 2.44
C ILE A 288 -15.69 -18.69 2.96
N VAL A 289 -16.19 -19.83 3.45
CA VAL A 289 -17.56 -19.95 3.97
C VAL A 289 -17.78 -19.03 5.16
N GLY A 290 -16.78 -18.93 6.06
CA GLY A 290 -16.80 -18.00 7.18
C GLY A 290 -16.89 -16.54 6.76
N CYS A 291 -16.14 -16.13 5.73
CA CYS A 291 -16.17 -14.76 5.20
C CYS A 291 -17.50 -14.43 4.50
N MET A 292 -18.14 -15.42 3.87
CA MET A 292 -19.43 -15.21 3.18
C MET A 292 -20.63 -15.18 4.13
N LEU A 293 -20.61 -15.96 5.23
CA LEU A 293 -21.79 -16.17 6.07
C LEU A 293 -21.73 -15.50 7.45
N ALA A 294 -20.53 -15.24 7.99
CA ALA A 294 -20.38 -14.77 9.36
C ALA A 294 -20.28 -13.24 9.45
N ASP A 295 -20.54 -12.69 10.64
CA ASP A 295 -20.34 -11.28 10.95
C ASP A 295 -18.84 -10.93 11.04
N GLY A 296 -18.49 -9.64 10.87
CA GLY A 296 -17.10 -9.20 10.81
C GLY A 296 -16.22 -9.63 12.00
N LYS A 297 -16.77 -9.73 13.22
CA LYS A 297 -15.98 -10.20 14.37
C LYS A 297 -15.68 -11.69 14.28
N THR A 298 -16.63 -12.49 13.82
CA THR A 298 -16.45 -13.93 13.61
C THR A 298 -15.52 -14.21 12.44
N GLN A 299 -15.62 -13.46 11.34
CA GLN A 299 -14.67 -13.53 10.22
C GLN A 299 -13.22 -13.35 10.70
N LEU A 300 -12.96 -12.32 11.51
CA LEU A 300 -11.64 -12.05 12.08
C LEU A 300 -11.15 -13.17 13.00
N ARG A 301 -12.02 -13.76 13.82
CA ARG A 301 -11.67 -14.90 14.69
C ARG A 301 -11.32 -16.14 13.88
N ILE A 302 -12.10 -16.46 12.85
CA ILE A 302 -11.81 -17.57 11.93
C ILE A 302 -10.46 -17.35 11.27
N ALA A 303 -10.23 -16.14 10.70
CA ALA A 303 -8.97 -15.79 10.07
C ALA A 303 -7.78 -15.92 11.05
N ALA A 304 -7.93 -15.49 12.31
CA ALA A 304 -6.89 -15.61 13.32
C ALA A 304 -6.54 -17.06 13.68
N VAL A 305 -7.56 -17.90 13.92
CA VAL A 305 -7.35 -19.32 14.27
C VAL A 305 -6.67 -20.04 13.12
N ILE A 306 -7.17 -19.87 11.89
CA ILE A 306 -6.61 -20.54 10.71
C ILE A 306 -5.19 -20.00 10.42
N SER A 307 -4.94 -18.69 10.62
CA SER A 307 -3.60 -18.11 10.50
C SER A 307 -2.60 -18.68 11.50
N ALA A 308 -3.03 -18.94 12.74
CA ALA A 308 -2.19 -19.59 13.74
C ALA A 308 -1.82 -21.02 13.31
N ILE A 309 -2.78 -21.78 12.75
CA ILE A 309 -2.54 -23.12 12.20
C ILE A 309 -1.51 -23.06 11.07
N TYR A 310 -1.69 -22.15 10.11
CA TYR A 310 -0.73 -21.99 9.02
C TYR A 310 0.65 -21.55 9.50
N SER A 311 0.72 -20.66 10.50
CA SER A 311 2.00 -20.20 11.05
C SER A 311 2.77 -21.36 11.69
N LEU A 312 2.08 -22.24 12.46
CA LEU A 312 2.68 -23.44 13.04
C LEU A 312 3.14 -24.42 11.95
N MET A 313 2.33 -24.61 10.91
CA MET A 313 2.71 -25.44 9.77
C MET A 313 3.94 -24.87 9.05
N MET A 314 4.02 -23.55 8.87
CA MET A 314 5.17 -22.90 8.26
C MET A 314 6.46 -23.07 9.06
N VAL A 315 6.38 -23.14 10.40
CA VAL A 315 7.55 -23.49 11.22
C VAL A 315 8.07 -24.88 10.85
N VAL A 316 7.17 -25.87 10.75
CA VAL A 316 7.55 -27.24 10.36
C VAL A 316 8.13 -27.27 8.96
N VAL A 317 7.53 -26.52 8.02
CA VAL A 317 8.02 -26.39 6.65
C VAL A 317 9.44 -25.81 6.61
N LEU A 318 9.71 -24.74 7.36
CA LEU A 318 11.04 -24.14 7.41
C LEU A 318 12.09 -25.12 7.93
N PHE A 319 11.80 -25.89 8.98
CA PHE A 319 12.69 -26.94 9.45
C PHE A 319 12.90 -28.04 8.40
N GLY A 320 11.83 -28.47 7.71
CA GLY A 320 11.92 -29.44 6.62
C GLY A 320 12.81 -28.95 5.47
N LEU A 321 12.70 -27.67 5.10
CA LEU A 321 13.55 -27.04 4.07
C LEU A 321 15.02 -26.96 4.50
N ILE A 322 15.30 -26.65 5.77
CA ILE A 322 16.67 -26.63 6.31
C ILE A 322 17.26 -28.04 6.29
N ILE A 323 16.50 -29.05 6.70
CA ILE A 323 16.94 -30.45 6.65
C ILE A 323 17.22 -30.88 5.22
N ASP A 324 16.31 -30.59 4.27
CA ASP A 324 16.52 -30.88 2.85
C ASP A 324 17.77 -30.19 2.30
N ALA A 325 18.00 -28.93 2.66
CA ALA A 325 19.18 -28.18 2.24
C ALA A 325 20.48 -28.81 2.74
N ILE A 326 20.48 -29.36 3.97
CA ILE A 326 21.64 -30.05 4.54
C ILE A 326 21.83 -31.44 3.92
N SER A 327 20.75 -32.19 3.69
CA SER A 327 20.83 -33.56 3.17
C SER A 327 21.11 -33.63 1.67
N SER A 328 20.45 -32.75 0.90
CA SER A 328 20.44 -32.75 -0.56
C SER A 328 21.50 -31.80 -1.14
N GLY A 329 22.11 -30.97 -0.29
CA GLY A 329 23.09 -29.96 -0.69
C GLY A 329 22.56 -29.00 -1.76
N PHE A 330 23.43 -28.57 -2.67
CA PHE A 330 23.07 -27.67 -3.77
C PHE A 330 22.37 -28.36 -4.97
N CYS A 331 22.06 -29.65 -4.88
CA CYS A 331 21.38 -30.38 -5.95
C CYS A 331 19.84 -30.26 -5.91
N SER A 332 19.27 -29.84 -4.77
CA SER A 332 17.83 -29.61 -4.64
C SER A 332 17.44 -28.25 -5.22
N VAL A 333 16.56 -28.24 -6.23
CA VAL A 333 16.01 -27.01 -6.84
C VAL A 333 15.34 -26.13 -5.78
N THR A 334 14.68 -26.74 -4.79
CA THR A 334 14.04 -26.05 -3.67
C THR A 334 15.06 -25.32 -2.79
N THR A 335 16.20 -25.96 -2.52
CA THR A 335 17.29 -25.36 -1.74
C THR A 335 17.91 -24.18 -2.48
N TYR A 336 18.18 -24.33 -3.79
CA TYR A 336 18.68 -23.24 -4.61
C TYR A 336 17.72 -22.04 -4.61
N PHE A 337 16.42 -22.29 -4.84
CA PHE A 337 15.40 -21.24 -4.85
C PHE A 337 15.32 -20.52 -3.49
N PHE A 338 15.31 -21.27 -2.38
CA PHE A 338 15.28 -20.69 -1.04
C PHE A 338 16.51 -19.82 -0.75
N LEU A 339 17.72 -20.32 -1.04
CA LEU A 339 18.96 -19.56 -0.85
C LEU A 339 19.03 -18.33 -1.76
N TYR A 340 18.53 -18.44 -2.99
CA TYR A 340 18.45 -17.32 -3.92
C TYR A 340 17.54 -16.21 -3.41
N VAL A 341 16.33 -16.55 -2.96
CA VAL A 341 15.39 -15.58 -2.37
C VAL A 341 15.96 -14.96 -1.09
N ALA A 342 16.54 -15.76 -0.19
CA ALA A 342 17.22 -15.26 1.00
C ALA A 342 18.38 -14.32 0.65
N GLY A 343 19.15 -14.67 -0.40
CA GLY A 343 20.24 -13.85 -0.93
C GLY A 343 19.77 -12.50 -1.47
N ILE A 344 18.64 -12.45 -2.17
CA ILE A 344 18.03 -11.18 -2.64
C ILE A 344 17.70 -10.28 -1.45
N PHE A 345 17.03 -10.80 -0.43
CA PHE A 345 16.66 -9.99 0.75
C PHE A 345 17.89 -9.55 1.55
N PHE A 346 18.89 -10.42 1.68
CA PHE A 346 20.15 -10.09 2.33
C PHE A 346 20.90 -8.97 1.58
N LEU A 347 21.04 -9.10 0.25
CA LEU A 347 21.67 -8.08 -0.57
C LEU A 347 20.90 -6.75 -0.49
N ALA A 348 19.57 -6.80 -0.57
CA ALA A 348 18.72 -5.62 -0.42
C ALA A 348 18.96 -4.94 0.94
N ALA A 349 19.01 -5.70 2.04
CA ALA A 349 19.28 -5.14 3.37
C ALA A 349 20.68 -4.51 3.46
N VAL A 350 21.72 -5.15 2.90
CA VAL A 350 23.10 -4.62 2.88
C VAL A 350 23.17 -3.29 2.12
N LEU A 351 22.44 -3.15 1.01
CA LEU A 351 22.36 -1.91 0.24
C LEU A 351 21.57 -0.79 0.96
N HIS A 352 20.88 -1.12 2.06
CA HIS A 352 20.10 -0.16 2.85
C HIS A 352 20.55 -0.18 4.33
N PRO A 353 21.77 0.31 4.65
CA PRO A 353 22.38 0.15 5.97
C PRO A 353 21.57 0.76 7.13
N ARG A 354 20.76 1.80 6.86
CA ARG A 354 19.86 2.41 7.86
C ARG A 354 18.70 1.50 8.27
N GLU A 355 18.33 0.55 7.42
CA GLU A 355 17.21 -0.36 7.61
C GLU A 355 17.67 -1.83 7.70
N PHE A 356 18.99 -2.08 7.71
CA PHE A 356 19.58 -3.42 7.68
C PHE A 356 18.95 -4.37 8.71
N PHE A 357 18.75 -3.89 9.94
CA PHE A 357 18.18 -4.67 11.04
C PHE A 357 16.74 -5.15 10.80
N ASN A 358 16.02 -4.58 9.83
CA ASN A 358 14.68 -5.07 9.48
C ASN A 358 14.71 -6.50 8.95
N ILE A 359 15.85 -6.98 8.41
CA ILE A 359 15.99 -8.36 7.92
C ILE A 359 15.71 -9.41 8.99
N PHE A 360 16.02 -9.12 10.26
CA PHE A 360 15.78 -10.05 11.37
C PHE A 360 14.29 -10.27 11.62
N TYR A 361 13.44 -9.30 11.28
CA TYR A 361 12.00 -9.46 11.36
C TYR A 361 11.42 -10.27 10.18
N GLY A 362 12.23 -10.57 9.15
CA GLY A 362 11.83 -11.35 7.99
C GLY A 362 11.40 -12.78 8.32
N ALA A 363 11.91 -13.38 9.41
CA ALA A 363 11.46 -14.71 9.84
C ALA A 363 9.94 -14.76 10.09
N LEU A 364 9.39 -13.75 10.78
CA LEU A 364 7.96 -13.65 11.02
C LEU A 364 7.18 -13.42 9.72
N TYR A 365 7.77 -12.64 8.79
CA TYR A 365 7.18 -12.41 7.48
C TYR A 365 7.00 -13.71 6.70
N PHE A 366 8.03 -14.56 6.66
CA PHE A 366 7.94 -15.86 5.98
C PHE A 366 6.97 -16.83 6.65
N LEU A 367 6.88 -16.83 7.98
CA LEU A 367 5.90 -17.64 8.70
C LEU A 367 4.45 -17.24 8.39
N ALA A 368 4.23 -15.95 8.14
CA ALA A 368 2.91 -15.41 7.84
C ALA A 368 2.53 -15.46 6.34
N VAL A 369 3.37 -16.00 5.45
CA VAL A 369 3.10 -16.04 3.99
C VAL A 369 1.73 -16.64 3.65
N PRO A 370 1.31 -17.80 4.16
CA PRO A 370 -0.03 -18.32 3.87
C PRO A 370 -1.15 -17.40 4.36
N THR A 371 -0.94 -16.78 5.52
CA THR A 371 -1.87 -15.81 6.08
C THR A 371 -2.01 -14.58 5.18
N THR A 372 -0.90 -13.93 4.82
CA THR A 372 -0.94 -12.62 4.14
C THR A 372 -1.11 -12.71 2.64
N SER A 373 -0.71 -13.82 2.02
CA SER A 373 -0.72 -13.99 0.57
C SER A 373 -1.85 -14.90 0.05
N MET A 374 -2.60 -15.55 0.94
CA MET A 374 -3.77 -16.37 0.57
C MET A 374 -5.00 -16.02 1.41
N LEU A 375 -4.95 -16.16 2.73
CA LEU A 375 -6.14 -15.95 3.58
C LEU A 375 -6.60 -14.50 3.61
N LEU A 376 -5.66 -13.57 3.67
CA LEU A 376 -5.94 -12.15 3.72
C LEU A 376 -6.66 -11.67 2.46
N LEU A 377 -6.31 -12.24 1.30
CA LEU A 377 -7.00 -11.93 0.04
C LEU A 377 -8.44 -12.46 0.07
N VAL A 378 -8.68 -13.66 0.60
CA VAL A 378 -10.04 -14.18 0.78
C VAL A 378 -10.85 -13.31 1.76
N TYR A 379 -10.24 -12.87 2.86
CA TYR A 379 -10.88 -11.99 3.84
C TYR A 379 -11.18 -10.58 3.29
N ALA A 380 -10.39 -10.13 2.31
CA ALA A 380 -10.53 -8.82 1.71
C ALA A 380 -11.62 -8.74 0.63
N LEU A 381 -12.04 -9.88 0.09
CA LEU A 381 -13.20 -10.01 -0.81
C LEU A 381 -14.50 -9.92 0.01
#